data_AF-A0A7L5ATD5-F1
#
_entry.id   AF-A0A7L5ATD5-F1
#
_cell.length_a   1.000
_cell.length_b   1.000
_cell.length_c   1.000
_cell.angle_alpha   90.00
_cell.angle_beta   90.00
_cell.angle_gamma   90.00
#
_symmetry.space_group_name_H-M   'P 1'
#
loop_
_entity.id
_entity.type
_entity.pdbx_description
1 polymer ?
#
loop_
_entity_poly.entity_id
_entity_poly.type
_entity_poly.pdbx_seq_one_letter_code
_entity_poly.pdbx_strand_id
1 'polypeptide(L)'
;MLTAAVGAVLPPAILALTGVAAAASEAGQLPRIALFALLALVVSALAQWLFALRSSLGGLVGGIVALAAQMAIVSIPGRATAAPFAWARTLIPSGAVLIVAALLLGGSWGMRLARRAGRADARLSVRLSAHDKTPGVTPAAPPSRRRDHAFSLPFTIVTTGLALTLISTGYARLVSPDEPLGGAVLGPTLALILLVVGAAFAGRSTLGARATGILLVLASVPSLLAHIWPQLPGHALAQRLLPNDPTGAGLLLTGIVLVSVGWGAHLARREGRIRELAELRSREETTPPHGVPYSRA
;
A
#
# COMPACT_ATOMS: atom_id res chain seq x y z
N MET A 1 14.88 -14.77 -0.59
CA MET A 1 14.78 -15.20 0.82
C MET A 1 14.41 -14.03 1.73
N LEU A 2 15.29 -13.03 1.94
CA LEU A 2 15.02 -11.91 2.87
C LEU A 2 13.70 -11.14 2.65
N THR A 3 13.41 -10.69 1.42
CA THR A 3 12.17 -9.93 1.16
C THR A 3 10.91 -10.74 1.42
N ALA A 4 10.93 -12.04 1.17
CA ALA A 4 9.81 -12.93 1.44
C ALA A 4 9.63 -13.14 2.95
N ALA A 5 10.72 -13.30 3.70
CA ALA A 5 10.68 -13.39 5.16
C ALA A 5 10.13 -12.11 5.80
N VAL A 6 10.62 -10.93 5.38
CA VAL A 6 10.07 -9.63 5.82
C VAL A 6 8.60 -9.51 5.41
N GLY A 7 8.25 -9.96 4.19
CA GLY A 7 6.88 -10.03 3.72
C GLY A 7 5.97 -10.85 4.64
N ALA A 8 6.42 -12.02 5.10
CA ALA A 8 5.65 -12.89 5.97
C ALA A 8 5.44 -12.32 7.38
N VAL A 9 6.42 -11.58 7.90
CA VAL A 9 6.37 -10.95 9.23
C VAL A 9 5.61 -9.62 9.23
N LEU A 10 5.57 -8.91 8.10
CA LEU A 10 5.00 -7.57 8.02
C LEU A 10 3.53 -7.51 8.43
N PRO A 11 2.60 -8.34 7.89
CA PRO A 11 1.19 -8.30 8.27
C PRO A 11 0.94 -8.46 9.78
N PRO A 12 1.43 -9.51 10.45
CA PRO A 12 1.18 -9.65 11.89
C PRO A 12 1.81 -8.51 12.69
N ALA A 13 2.97 -7.99 12.28
CA ALA A 13 3.61 -6.85 12.95
C ALA A 13 2.75 -5.57 12.86
N ILE A 14 2.30 -5.17 11.67
CA ILE A 14 1.50 -3.93 11.52
C ILE A 14 0.11 -4.07 12.14
N LEU A 15 -0.50 -5.26 12.07
CA LEU A 15 -1.78 -5.52 12.74
C LEU A 15 -1.64 -5.43 14.27
N ALA A 16 -0.58 -6.03 14.85
CA ALA A 16 -0.33 -5.94 16.28
C ALA A 16 -0.07 -4.49 16.71
N LEU A 17 0.79 -3.74 16.00
CA LEU A 17 1.09 -2.34 16.32
C LEU A 17 -0.17 -1.47 16.26
N THR A 18 -0.99 -1.61 15.22
CA THR A 18 -2.27 -0.90 15.11
C THR A 18 -3.25 -1.32 16.20
N GLY A 19 -3.37 -2.61 16.51
CA GLY A 19 -4.26 -3.10 17.56
C GLY A 19 -3.88 -2.58 18.94
N VAL A 20 -2.57 -2.53 19.25
CA VAL A 20 -2.09 -1.97 20.52
C VAL A 20 -2.28 -0.44 20.55
N ALA A 21 -2.16 0.26 19.42
CA ALA A 21 -2.51 1.67 19.33
C ALA A 21 -4.01 1.90 19.60
N ALA A 22 -4.89 1.03 19.09
CA ALA A 22 -6.33 1.08 19.35
C ALA A 22 -6.65 0.83 20.83
N ALA A 23 -6.02 -0.16 21.46
CA ALA A 23 -6.18 -0.41 22.90
C ALA A 23 -5.68 0.77 23.75
N ALA A 24 -4.59 1.43 23.34
CA ALA A 24 -4.11 2.64 23.98
C ALA A 24 -5.07 3.83 23.80
N SER A 25 -5.77 3.89 22.65
CA SER A 25 -6.81 4.89 22.37
C SER A 25 -8.01 4.74 23.31
N GLU A 26 -8.49 3.51 23.51
CA GLU A 26 -9.55 3.21 24.49
C GLU A 26 -9.13 3.58 25.92
N ALA A 27 -7.86 3.41 26.25
CA ALA A 27 -7.31 3.78 27.55
C ALA A 27 -6.95 5.28 27.70
N GLY A 28 -7.14 6.11 26.67
CA GLY A 28 -6.78 7.53 26.69
C GLY A 28 -5.28 7.82 26.78
N GLN A 29 -4.42 6.90 26.36
CA GLN A 29 -2.96 6.96 26.57
C GLN A 29 -2.22 7.57 25.37
N LEU A 30 -2.28 8.91 25.22
CA LEU A 30 -1.69 9.65 24.10
C LEU A 30 -0.26 9.20 23.70
N PRO A 31 0.71 9.07 24.62
CA PRO A 31 2.09 8.72 24.23
C PRO A 31 2.18 7.34 23.59
N ARG A 32 1.36 6.38 24.05
CA ARG A 32 1.32 5.02 23.50
C ARG A 32 0.64 4.98 22.15
N ILE A 33 -0.46 5.72 21.97
CA ILE A 33 -1.11 5.88 20.66
C ILE A 33 -0.09 6.38 19.64
N ALA A 34 0.60 7.49 19.97
CA ALA A 34 1.60 8.10 19.09
C ALA A 34 2.76 7.14 18.80
N LEU A 35 3.30 6.48 19.82
CA LEU A 35 4.40 5.52 19.67
C LEU A 35 4.04 4.36 18.74
N PHE A 36 2.92 3.68 18.97
CA PHE A 36 2.55 2.51 18.18
C PHE A 36 2.08 2.86 16.77
N ALA A 37 1.41 4.00 16.58
CA ALA A 37 1.10 4.52 15.25
C ALA A 37 2.37 4.87 14.46
N LEU A 38 3.35 5.51 15.11
CA LEU A 38 4.65 5.82 14.50
C LEU A 38 5.43 4.54 14.16
N LEU A 39 5.48 3.56 15.06
CA LEU A 39 6.11 2.27 14.80
C LEU A 39 5.46 1.53 13.63
N ALA A 40 4.12 1.53 13.55
CA ALA A 40 3.40 0.94 12.42
C ALA A 40 3.80 1.62 11.10
N LEU A 41 3.92 2.94 11.10
CA LEU A 41 4.38 3.72 9.94
C LEU A 41 5.83 3.39 9.57
N VAL A 42 6.75 3.37 10.54
CA VAL A 42 8.18 3.11 10.31
C VAL A 42 8.38 1.70 9.77
N VAL A 43 7.77 0.68 10.40
CA VAL A 43 7.84 -0.72 9.96
C VAL A 43 7.29 -0.86 8.53
N SER A 44 6.14 -0.24 8.24
CA SER A 44 5.56 -0.23 6.89
C SER A 44 6.50 0.43 5.88
N ALA A 45 7.02 1.61 6.19
CA ALA A 45 7.92 2.36 5.31
C ALA A 45 9.22 1.61 5.01
N LEU A 46 9.86 1.03 6.03
CA LEU A 46 11.10 0.25 5.87
C LEU A 46 10.88 -1.00 5.02
N ALA A 47 9.76 -1.71 5.24
CA ALA A 47 9.43 -2.88 4.43
C ALA A 47 9.17 -2.48 2.96
N GLN A 48 8.39 -1.43 2.71
CA GLN A 48 8.11 -0.95 1.36
C GLN A 48 9.37 -0.43 0.66
N TRP A 49 10.29 0.21 1.39
CA TRP A 49 11.61 0.60 0.89
C TRP A 49 12.44 -0.61 0.49
N LEU A 50 12.53 -1.64 1.35
CA LEU A 50 13.24 -2.88 1.05
C LEU A 50 12.66 -3.58 -0.21
N PHE A 51 11.34 -3.63 -0.32
CA PHE A 51 10.65 -4.25 -1.46
C PHE A 51 10.86 -3.45 -2.76
N ALA A 52 10.92 -2.12 -2.66
CA ALA A 52 11.23 -1.24 -3.77
C ALA A 52 12.66 -1.45 -4.30
N LEU A 53 13.64 -1.59 -3.41
CA LEU A 53 15.04 -1.78 -3.79
C LEU A 53 15.35 -3.20 -4.26
N ARG A 54 14.81 -4.22 -3.58
CA ARG A 54 15.21 -5.61 -3.83
C ARG A 54 14.20 -6.33 -4.72
N SER A 55 12.98 -6.53 -4.21
CA SER A 55 11.93 -7.25 -4.92
C SER A 55 10.57 -6.98 -4.30
N SER A 56 9.56 -6.73 -5.14
CA SER A 56 8.18 -6.60 -4.68
C SER A 56 7.52 -7.92 -4.31
N LEU A 57 8.25 -9.05 -4.40
CA LEU A 57 7.80 -10.35 -3.91
C LEU A 57 7.42 -10.30 -2.42
N GLY A 58 8.11 -9.48 -1.61
CA GLY A 58 7.78 -9.35 -0.19
C GLY A 58 6.36 -8.86 0.07
N GLY A 59 5.90 -7.85 -0.68
CA GLY A 59 4.50 -7.40 -0.59
C GLY A 59 3.50 -8.47 -1.04
N LEU A 60 3.84 -9.27 -2.05
CA LEU A 60 2.99 -10.38 -2.50
C LEU A 60 2.87 -11.46 -1.40
N VAL A 61 4.00 -11.87 -0.83
CA VAL A 61 4.04 -12.85 0.26
C VAL A 61 3.26 -12.33 1.47
N GLY A 62 3.46 -11.07 1.88
CA GLY A 62 2.70 -10.48 2.99
C GLY A 62 1.20 -10.42 2.72
N GLY A 63 0.81 -10.06 1.50
CA GLY A 63 -0.59 -10.11 1.09
C GLY A 63 -1.21 -11.50 1.18
N ILE A 64 -0.48 -12.53 0.73
CA ILE A 64 -0.91 -13.94 0.82
C ILE A 64 -0.99 -14.40 2.28
N VAL A 65 -0.02 -14.04 3.13
CA VAL A 65 -0.04 -14.38 4.56
C VAL A 65 -1.24 -13.75 5.26
N ALA A 66 -1.54 -12.49 4.98
CA ALA A 66 -2.73 -11.81 5.52
C ALA A 66 -4.03 -12.45 5.01
N LEU A 67 -4.11 -12.85 3.73
CA LEU A 67 -5.26 -13.60 3.22
C LEU A 67 -5.39 -14.98 3.88
N ALA A 68 -4.29 -15.70 4.09
CA ALA A 68 -4.32 -16.97 4.79
C ALA A 68 -4.83 -16.80 6.23
N ALA A 69 -4.40 -15.74 6.92
CA ALA A 69 -4.94 -15.37 8.23
C ALA A 69 -6.44 -15.04 8.17
N GLN A 70 -6.88 -14.29 7.15
CA GLN A 70 -8.31 -14.02 6.92
C GLN A 70 -9.12 -15.31 6.76
N MET A 71 -8.63 -16.25 5.96
CA MET A 71 -9.28 -17.54 5.76
C MET A 71 -9.32 -18.35 7.06
N ALA A 72 -8.22 -18.39 7.80
CA ALA A 72 -8.18 -19.06 9.11
C ALA A 72 -9.19 -18.47 10.10
N ILE A 73 -9.34 -17.14 10.15
CA ILE A 73 -10.33 -16.47 11.01
C ILE A 73 -11.75 -16.93 10.65
N VAL A 74 -12.13 -16.93 9.38
CA VAL A 74 -13.51 -17.30 8.99
C VAL A 74 -13.79 -18.81 9.10
N SER A 75 -12.76 -19.65 9.14
CA SER A 75 -12.87 -21.10 9.27
C SER A 75 -13.04 -21.60 10.70
N ILE A 76 -12.69 -20.80 11.72
CA ILE A 76 -12.81 -21.21 13.13
C ILE A 76 -14.21 -20.83 13.66
N PRO A 77 -14.88 -21.68 14.47
CA PRO A 77 -16.24 -21.41 14.95
C PRO A 77 -16.42 -20.05 15.65
N GLY A 78 -15.49 -19.68 16.55
CA GLY A 78 -15.55 -18.40 17.25
C GLY A 78 -15.04 -17.19 16.43
N ARG A 79 -14.53 -17.40 15.21
CA ARG A 79 -14.07 -16.33 14.31
C ARG A 79 -13.28 -15.21 14.99
N ALA A 80 -13.76 -13.97 14.94
CA ALA A 80 -13.07 -12.84 15.59
C ALA A 80 -12.97 -12.99 17.11
N THR A 81 -13.97 -13.57 17.78
CA THR A 81 -13.99 -13.72 19.24
C THR A 81 -13.05 -14.82 19.72
N ALA A 82 -12.67 -15.77 18.85
CA ALA A 82 -11.67 -16.79 19.13
C ALA A 82 -10.22 -16.26 19.09
N ALA A 83 -9.98 -15.00 18.71
CA ALA A 83 -8.63 -14.47 18.65
C ALA A 83 -7.99 -14.42 20.06
N PRO A 84 -6.72 -14.85 20.21
CA PRO A 84 -6.09 -15.02 21.53
C PRO A 84 -5.85 -13.69 22.24
N PHE A 85 -5.61 -12.61 21.50
CA PHE A 85 -5.31 -11.30 22.06
C PHE A 85 -6.55 -10.39 22.08
N ALA A 86 -6.73 -9.62 23.16
CA ALA A 86 -7.84 -8.68 23.29
C ALA A 86 -7.86 -7.63 22.19
N TRP A 87 -6.71 -7.04 21.86
CA TRP A 87 -6.57 -6.09 20.76
C TRP A 87 -6.94 -6.71 19.39
N ALA A 88 -6.75 -8.02 19.21
CA ALA A 88 -7.08 -8.68 17.96
C ALA A 88 -8.59 -8.87 17.83
N ARG A 89 -9.28 -9.20 18.94
CA ARG A 89 -10.75 -9.33 18.96
C ARG A 89 -11.45 -8.02 18.59
N THR A 90 -10.89 -6.88 18.99
CA THR A 90 -11.44 -5.56 18.63
C THR A 90 -11.02 -5.11 17.24
N LEU A 91 -9.80 -5.45 16.79
CA LEU A 91 -9.30 -5.02 15.49
C LEU A 91 -9.87 -5.84 14.32
N ILE A 92 -10.09 -7.15 14.48
CA ILE A 92 -10.55 -8.01 13.37
C ILE A 92 -11.86 -7.49 12.75
N PRO A 93 -12.93 -7.16 13.51
CA PRO A 93 -14.20 -6.65 12.96
C PRO A 93 -14.09 -5.37 12.13
N SER A 94 -13.02 -4.57 12.29
CA SER A 94 -12.76 -3.38 11.47
C SER A 94 -12.40 -3.70 10.01
N GLY A 95 -12.13 -4.97 9.68
CA GLY A 95 -11.63 -5.38 8.36
C GLY A 95 -10.12 -5.23 8.19
N ALA A 96 -9.38 -4.91 9.26
CA ALA A 96 -7.94 -4.67 9.24
C ALA A 96 -7.12 -5.76 8.52
N VAL A 97 -7.44 -7.04 8.75
CA VAL A 97 -6.72 -8.17 8.14
C VAL A 97 -6.91 -8.18 6.62
N LEU A 98 -8.15 -7.99 6.15
CA LEU A 98 -8.49 -7.89 4.73
C LEU A 98 -7.87 -6.65 4.07
N ILE A 99 -7.87 -5.51 4.76
CA ILE A 99 -7.24 -4.26 4.30
C ILE A 99 -5.74 -4.49 4.06
N VAL A 100 -5.04 -5.08 5.03
CA VAL A 100 -3.60 -5.38 4.91
C VAL A 100 -3.33 -6.33 3.76
N ALA A 101 -4.12 -7.40 3.65
CA ALA A 101 -4.04 -8.33 2.53
C ALA A 101 -4.14 -7.60 1.19
N ALA A 102 -5.21 -6.83 1.01
CA ALA A 102 -5.51 -6.15 -0.25
C ALA A 102 -4.43 -5.14 -0.65
N LEU A 103 -4.03 -4.29 0.29
CA LEU A 103 -3.07 -3.21 0.03
C LEU A 103 -1.66 -3.75 -0.23
N LEU A 104 -1.24 -4.83 0.44
CA LEU A 104 0.06 -5.45 0.17
C LEU A 104 0.08 -6.18 -1.18
N LEU A 105 -0.99 -6.89 -1.54
CA LEU A 105 -1.14 -7.51 -2.87
C LEU A 105 -1.10 -6.45 -3.97
N GLY A 106 -1.98 -5.45 -3.88
CA GLY A 106 -2.07 -4.35 -4.83
C GLY A 106 -0.78 -3.54 -4.90
N GLY A 107 -0.18 -3.20 -3.76
CA GLY A 107 1.09 -2.50 -3.68
C GLY A 107 2.25 -3.28 -4.32
N SER A 108 2.30 -4.59 -4.13
CA SER A 108 3.31 -5.46 -4.77
C SER A 108 3.22 -5.42 -6.29
N TRP A 109 1.99 -5.37 -6.82
CA TRP A 109 1.70 -5.26 -8.24
C TRP A 109 2.03 -3.86 -8.76
N GLY A 110 1.60 -2.82 -8.04
CA GLY A 110 1.91 -1.42 -8.33
C GLY A 110 3.41 -1.16 -8.43
N MET A 111 4.21 -1.72 -7.51
CA MET A 111 5.68 -1.65 -7.58
C MET A 111 6.27 -2.32 -8.83
N ARG A 112 5.70 -3.46 -9.29
CA ARG A 112 6.15 -4.11 -10.53
C ARG A 112 5.90 -3.21 -11.73
N LEU A 113 4.71 -2.64 -11.82
CA LEU A 113 4.35 -1.68 -12.86
C LEU A 113 5.24 -0.43 -12.80
N ALA A 114 5.42 0.16 -11.62
CA ALA A 114 6.25 1.34 -11.41
C ALA A 114 7.69 1.11 -11.87
N ARG A 115 8.28 -0.05 -11.53
CA ARG A 115 9.65 -0.41 -11.92
C ARG A 115 9.77 -0.61 -13.43
N ARG A 116 8.79 -1.29 -14.06
CA ARG A 116 8.73 -1.45 -15.53
C ARG A 116 8.65 -0.09 -16.23
N ALA A 117 7.78 0.79 -15.74
CA ALA A 117 7.62 2.13 -16.27
C ALA A 117 8.90 2.96 -16.09
N GLY A 118 9.61 2.79 -14.96
CA GLY A 118 10.93 3.39 -14.75
C GLY A 118 11.96 2.95 -15.80
N ARG A 119 12.07 1.65 -16.10
CA ARG A 119 12.96 1.19 -17.18
C ARG A 119 12.59 1.78 -18.53
N ALA A 120 11.29 1.82 -18.85
CA ALA A 120 10.81 2.44 -20.08
C ALA A 120 11.18 3.93 -20.17
N ASP A 121 11.08 4.67 -19.07
CA ASP A 121 11.49 6.08 -18.99
C ASP A 121 12.98 6.25 -19.30
N ALA A 122 13.84 5.37 -18.75
CA ALA A 122 15.27 5.41 -18.98
C ALA A 122 15.65 5.15 -20.46
N ARG A 123 15.04 4.13 -21.07
CA ARG A 123 15.22 3.86 -22.51
C ARG A 123 14.77 5.03 -23.38
N LEU A 124 13.64 5.64 -23.02
CA LEU A 124 13.13 6.79 -23.73
C LEU A 124 14.07 8.00 -23.59
N SER A 125 14.59 8.28 -22.40
CA SER A 125 15.52 9.40 -22.21
C SER A 125 16.78 9.24 -23.03
N VAL A 126 17.36 8.03 -23.10
CA VAL A 126 18.55 7.78 -23.94
C VAL A 126 18.24 8.00 -25.42
N ARG A 127 17.10 7.51 -25.92
CA ARG A 127 16.70 7.72 -27.32
C ARG A 127 16.49 9.20 -27.66
N LEU A 128 15.80 9.95 -26.79
CA LEU A 128 15.58 11.38 -26.99
C LEU A 128 16.91 12.15 -26.98
N SER A 129 17.79 11.86 -26.02
CA SER A 129 19.12 12.48 -25.97
C SER A 129 20.01 12.12 -27.18
N ALA A 130 19.81 10.98 -27.83
CA ALA A 130 20.48 10.66 -29.08
C ALA A 130 19.92 11.49 -30.25
N HIS A 131 18.60 11.66 -30.34
CA HIS A 131 17.96 12.51 -31.36
C HIS A 131 18.31 13.99 -31.20
N ASP A 132 18.44 14.48 -29.96
CA ASP A 132 18.89 15.86 -29.68
C ASP A 132 20.27 16.18 -30.27
N LYS A 133 21.13 15.16 -30.45
CA LYS A 133 22.48 15.31 -30.99
C LYS A 133 22.52 15.27 -32.52
N THR A 134 21.42 14.93 -33.18
CA THR A 134 21.38 14.80 -34.64
C THR A 134 20.94 16.14 -35.28
N PRO A 135 21.81 16.82 -36.05
CA PRO A 135 21.43 18.06 -36.72
C PRO A 135 20.21 17.87 -37.63
N GLY A 136 19.27 18.81 -37.60
CA GLY A 136 18.07 18.79 -38.43
C GLY A 136 16.94 17.86 -37.95
N VAL A 137 17.09 17.18 -36.81
CA VAL A 137 16.03 16.36 -36.20
C VAL A 137 15.45 17.08 -34.99
N THR A 138 14.13 17.29 -34.98
CA THR A 138 13.40 17.74 -33.78
C THR A 138 12.87 16.52 -33.03
N PRO A 139 13.33 16.24 -31.80
CA PRO A 139 12.86 15.10 -31.04
C PRO A 139 11.37 15.22 -30.71
N ALA A 140 10.68 14.08 -30.69
CA ALA A 140 9.30 14.02 -30.23
C ALA A 140 9.20 14.43 -28.75
N ALA A 141 8.18 15.23 -28.43
CA ALA A 141 7.95 15.65 -27.05
C ALA A 141 7.76 14.43 -26.11
N PRO A 142 8.34 14.45 -24.90
CA PRO A 142 8.13 13.39 -23.93
C PRO A 142 6.64 13.20 -23.61
N PRO A 143 6.16 11.96 -23.42
CA PRO A 143 4.77 11.70 -23.09
C PRO A 143 4.39 12.36 -21.75
N SER A 144 3.29 13.11 -21.75
CA SER A 144 2.83 13.82 -20.55
C SER A 144 2.30 12.85 -19.49
N ARG A 145 2.67 13.08 -18.21
CA ARG A 145 2.10 12.35 -17.05
C ARG A 145 1.00 13.12 -16.32
N ARG A 146 0.62 14.28 -16.84
CA ARG A 146 -0.34 15.18 -16.19
C ARG A 146 -1.67 14.48 -15.94
N ARG A 147 -2.14 13.71 -16.92
CA ARG A 147 -3.39 12.93 -16.81
C ARG A 147 -3.30 11.87 -15.73
N ASP A 148 -2.23 11.06 -15.71
CA ASP A 148 -2.05 10.04 -14.67
C ASP A 148 -2.03 10.64 -13.27
N HIS A 149 -1.40 11.80 -13.08
CA HIS A 149 -1.40 12.51 -11.80
C HIS A 149 -2.80 13.05 -11.45
N ALA A 150 -3.45 13.74 -12.37
CA ALA A 150 -4.79 14.30 -12.18
C ALA A 150 -5.83 13.22 -11.83
N PHE A 151 -5.79 12.07 -12.50
CA PHE A 151 -6.72 10.97 -12.24
C PHE A 151 -6.36 10.12 -11.02
N SER A 152 -5.10 10.12 -10.58
CA SER A 152 -4.69 9.20 -9.50
C SER A 152 -5.36 9.47 -8.16
N LEU A 153 -5.51 10.73 -7.76
CA LEU A 153 -6.15 11.09 -6.51
C LEU A 153 -7.65 10.73 -6.47
N PRO A 154 -8.50 11.18 -7.43
CA PRO A 154 -9.91 10.80 -7.41
C PRO A 154 -10.08 9.29 -7.51
N PHE A 155 -9.25 8.60 -8.31
CA PHE A 155 -9.31 7.15 -8.43
C PHE A 155 -9.01 6.44 -7.10
N THR A 156 -7.93 6.82 -6.39
CA THR A 156 -7.59 6.20 -5.11
C THR A 156 -8.58 6.55 -4.00
N ILE A 157 -9.12 7.76 -3.99
CA ILE A 157 -10.21 8.15 -3.07
C ILE A 157 -11.45 7.29 -3.31
N VAL A 158 -11.91 7.17 -4.55
CA VAL A 158 -13.13 6.41 -4.88
C VAL A 158 -12.95 4.93 -4.55
N THR A 159 -11.87 4.31 -5.04
CA THR A 159 -11.63 2.87 -4.79
C THR A 159 -11.46 2.54 -3.31
N THR A 160 -10.67 3.34 -2.59
CA THR A 160 -10.45 3.12 -1.15
C THR A 160 -11.70 3.45 -0.33
N GLY A 161 -12.37 4.55 -0.63
CA GLY A 161 -13.60 4.97 0.05
C GLY A 161 -14.71 3.94 -0.09
N LEU A 162 -15.00 3.50 -1.33
CA LEU A 162 -16.00 2.46 -1.58
C LEU A 162 -15.65 1.15 -0.86
N ALA A 163 -14.38 0.74 -0.86
CA ALA A 163 -13.97 -0.46 -0.14
C ALA A 163 -14.16 -0.34 1.38
N LEU A 164 -13.80 0.81 1.97
CA LEU A 164 -14.00 1.05 3.39
C LEU A 164 -15.50 1.09 3.76
N THR A 165 -16.36 1.64 2.89
CA THR A 165 -17.82 1.59 3.07
C THR A 165 -18.36 0.16 3.02
N LEU A 166 -17.88 -0.67 2.09
CA LEU A 166 -18.27 -2.09 2.02
C LEU A 166 -17.81 -2.87 3.25
N ILE A 167 -16.60 -2.56 3.75
CA ILE A 167 -16.08 -3.15 4.98
C ILE A 167 -16.94 -2.73 6.18
N SER A 168 -17.22 -1.43 6.33
CA SER A 168 -17.94 -0.92 7.50
C SER A 168 -19.37 -1.46 7.62
N THR A 169 -20.00 -1.75 6.47
CA THR A 169 -21.40 -2.22 6.40
C THR A 169 -21.55 -3.73 6.52
N GLY A 170 -20.63 -4.52 5.97
CA GLY A 170 -20.82 -5.97 5.81
C GLY A 170 -19.78 -6.86 6.47
N TYR A 171 -18.55 -6.38 6.69
CA TYR A 171 -17.44 -7.24 7.07
C TYR A 171 -17.59 -7.83 8.48
N ALA A 172 -18.09 -7.06 9.44
CA ALA A 172 -18.23 -7.55 10.82
C ALA A 172 -19.07 -8.83 10.90
N ARG A 173 -20.14 -8.94 10.11
CA ARG A 173 -20.99 -10.16 10.04
C ARG A 173 -20.22 -11.39 9.58
N LEU A 174 -19.31 -11.22 8.61
CA LEU A 174 -18.46 -12.31 8.10
C LEU A 174 -17.58 -12.91 9.20
N VAL A 175 -17.19 -12.10 10.19
CA VAL A 175 -16.28 -12.51 11.27
C VAL A 175 -16.99 -12.64 12.63
N SER A 176 -18.32 -12.49 12.68
CA SER A 176 -19.14 -12.78 13.85
C SER A 176 -19.39 -14.28 14.00
N PRO A 177 -19.42 -14.82 15.23
CA PRO A 177 -19.78 -16.22 15.45
C PRO A 177 -21.20 -16.51 14.93
N ASP A 178 -21.44 -17.76 14.54
CA ASP A 178 -22.76 -18.33 14.18
C ASP A 178 -23.49 -17.71 12.97
N GLU A 179 -22.91 -16.70 12.31
CA GLU A 179 -23.47 -16.10 11.09
C GLU A 179 -23.13 -16.93 9.83
N PRO A 180 -24.08 -17.25 8.94
CA PRO A 180 -23.82 -18.00 7.72
C PRO A 180 -22.92 -17.23 6.74
N LEU A 181 -21.92 -17.93 6.16
CA LEU A 181 -20.95 -17.31 5.24
C LEU A 181 -21.57 -16.82 3.92
N GLY A 182 -22.58 -17.51 3.40
CA GLY A 182 -23.05 -17.35 2.02
C GLY A 182 -23.44 -15.92 1.62
N GLY A 183 -24.15 -15.19 2.48
CA GLY A 183 -24.56 -13.80 2.20
C GLY A 183 -23.51 -12.74 2.54
N ALA A 184 -22.52 -13.09 3.39
CA ALA A 184 -21.60 -12.12 3.98
C ALA A 184 -20.28 -11.93 3.21
N VAL A 185 -20.00 -12.76 2.20
CA VAL A 185 -18.69 -12.79 1.50
C VAL A 185 -18.58 -11.78 0.35
N LEU A 186 -19.68 -11.44 -0.32
CA LEU A 186 -19.65 -10.59 -1.53
C LEU A 186 -19.06 -9.19 -1.25
N GLY A 187 -19.55 -8.50 -0.22
CA GLY A 187 -19.07 -7.17 0.17
C GLY A 187 -17.56 -7.14 0.46
N PRO A 188 -17.05 -7.98 1.36
CA PRO A 188 -15.61 -8.14 1.61
C PRO A 188 -14.80 -8.50 0.37
N THR A 189 -15.32 -9.36 -0.52
CA THR A 189 -14.62 -9.72 -1.76
C THR A 189 -14.49 -8.52 -2.70
N LEU A 190 -15.56 -7.73 -2.87
CA LEU A 190 -15.52 -6.50 -3.65
C LEU A 190 -14.60 -5.46 -3.02
N ALA A 191 -14.60 -5.32 -1.69
CA ALA A 191 -13.68 -4.44 -0.99
C ALA A 191 -12.21 -4.82 -1.20
N LEU A 192 -11.90 -6.12 -1.13
CA LEU A 192 -10.57 -6.67 -1.44
C LEU A 192 -10.15 -6.28 -2.86
N ILE A 193 -11.00 -6.51 -3.86
CA ILE A 193 -10.71 -6.17 -5.27
C ILE A 193 -10.46 -4.67 -5.42
N LEU A 194 -11.34 -3.83 -4.86
CA LEU A 194 -11.23 -2.37 -4.94
C LEU A 194 -9.93 -1.86 -4.31
N LEU A 195 -9.55 -2.37 -3.14
CA LEU A 195 -8.29 -1.99 -2.47
C LEU A 195 -7.06 -2.50 -3.24
N VAL A 196 -7.10 -3.72 -3.78
CA VAL A 196 -6.01 -4.26 -4.63
C VAL A 196 -5.83 -3.36 -5.86
N VAL A 197 -6.92 -3.02 -6.54
CA VAL A 197 -6.90 -2.16 -7.73
C VAL A 197 -6.43 -0.74 -7.39
N GLY A 198 -6.95 -0.15 -6.31
CA GLY A 198 -6.56 1.18 -5.83
C GLY A 198 -5.07 1.26 -5.50
N ALA A 199 -4.54 0.28 -4.75
CA ALA A 199 -3.12 0.21 -4.41
C ALA A 199 -2.24 -0.09 -5.63
N ALA A 200 -2.68 -0.95 -6.55
CA ALA A 200 -1.98 -1.22 -7.81
C ALA A 200 -1.84 0.03 -8.70
N PHE A 201 -2.80 0.95 -8.63
CA PHE A 201 -2.78 2.21 -9.38
C PHE A 201 -1.59 3.12 -9.02
N ALA A 202 -0.98 2.91 -7.84
CA ALA A 202 0.28 3.56 -7.47
C ALA A 202 1.40 3.31 -8.51
N GLY A 203 1.30 2.23 -9.29
CA GLY A 203 2.20 1.93 -10.41
C GLY A 203 2.12 2.92 -11.57
N ARG A 204 0.95 3.55 -11.79
CA ARG A 204 0.77 4.61 -12.77
C ARG A 204 1.17 5.96 -12.21
N SER A 205 0.66 6.28 -11.02
CA SER A 205 0.98 7.52 -10.29
C SER A 205 0.94 7.28 -8.79
N THR A 206 2.02 7.66 -8.12
CA THR A 206 2.19 7.48 -6.67
C THR A 206 1.53 8.58 -5.85
N LEU A 207 1.05 9.65 -6.50
CA LEU A 207 0.46 10.81 -5.82
C LEU A 207 -0.85 10.42 -5.13
N GLY A 208 -1.75 9.72 -5.82
CA GLY A 208 -3.03 9.30 -5.27
C GLY A 208 -2.89 8.50 -3.98
N ALA A 209 -2.12 7.41 -4.00
CA ALA A 209 -1.92 6.57 -2.82
C ALA A 209 -1.30 7.34 -1.64
N ARG A 210 -0.33 8.23 -1.89
CA ARG A 210 0.28 9.03 -0.82
C ARG A 210 -0.71 10.03 -0.23
N ALA A 211 -1.41 10.79 -1.07
CA ALA A 211 -2.35 11.80 -0.63
C ALA A 211 -3.57 11.17 0.06
N THR A 212 -4.20 10.16 -0.55
CA THR A 212 -5.29 9.40 0.09
C THR A 212 -4.83 8.78 1.41
N GLY A 213 -3.62 8.21 1.47
CA GLY A 213 -3.09 7.64 2.70
C GLY A 213 -2.95 8.66 3.83
N ILE A 214 -2.39 9.83 3.54
CA ILE A 214 -2.29 10.95 4.51
C ILE A 214 -3.67 11.41 4.97
N LEU A 215 -4.61 11.58 4.03
CA LEU A 215 -5.99 11.98 4.36
C LEU A 215 -6.67 10.98 5.29
N LEU A 216 -6.45 9.68 5.10
CA LEU A 216 -7.01 8.64 5.96
C LEU A 216 -6.36 8.62 7.36
N VAL A 217 -5.05 8.85 7.45
CA VAL A 217 -4.39 9.04 8.76
C VAL A 217 -5.00 10.23 9.49
N LEU A 218 -5.17 11.36 8.82
CA LEU A 218 -5.81 12.54 9.42
C LEU A 218 -7.27 12.29 9.81
N ALA A 219 -8.02 11.58 8.97
CA ALA A 219 -9.41 11.22 9.23
C ALA A 219 -9.58 10.26 10.42
N SER A 220 -8.53 9.50 10.79
CA SER A 220 -8.55 8.62 11.96
C SER A 220 -8.41 9.37 13.30
N VAL A 221 -7.85 10.59 13.28
CA VAL A 221 -7.48 11.34 14.49
C VAL A 221 -8.67 11.59 15.44
N PRO A 222 -9.85 12.03 14.97
CA PRO A 222 -11.00 12.26 15.87
C PRO A 222 -11.45 11.00 16.62
N SER A 223 -11.37 9.82 16.01
CA SER A 223 -11.70 8.56 16.69
C SER A 223 -10.57 8.10 17.61
N LEU A 224 -9.31 8.20 17.17
CA LEU A 224 -8.15 7.79 17.97
C LEU A 224 -8.02 8.59 19.27
N LEU A 225 -8.44 9.85 19.25
CA LEU A 225 -8.32 10.76 20.38
C LEU A 225 -9.63 10.94 21.15
N ALA A 226 -10.68 10.19 20.83
CA ALA A 226 -12.02 10.37 21.39
C ALA A 226 -12.05 10.32 22.93
N HIS A 227 -11.27 9.44 23.56
CA HIS A 227 -11.20 9.32 25.02
C HIS A 227 -10.35 10.41 25.69
N ILE A 228 -9.56 11.17 24.92
CA ILE A 228 -8.70 12.26 25.40
C ILE A 228 -9.40 13.61 25.17
N TRP A 229 -9.97 13.77 23.99
CA TRP A 229 -10.69 14.97 23.55
C TRP A 229 -12.03 14.57 22.92
N PRO A 230 -13.08 14.32 23.72
CA PRO A 230 -14.38 13.87 23.22
C PRO A 230 -15.07 14.87 22.28
N GLN A 231 -14.72 16.15 22.40
CA GLN A 231 -15.30 17.25 21.62
C GLN A 231 -14.61 17.47 20.26
N LEU A 232 -13.65 16.62 19.89
CA LEU A 232 -12.89 16.80 18.65
C LEU A 232 -13.83 16.73 17.43
N PRO A 233 -13.84 17.76 16.56
CA PRO A 233 -14.73 17.78 15.40
C PRO A 233 -14.56 16.54 14.53
N GLY A 234 -15.68 16.00 14.05
CA GLY A 234 -15.69 14.81 13.19
C GLY A 234 -15.79 13.48 13.93
N HIS A 235 -15.64 13.43 15.27
CA HIS A 235 -15.80 12.19 16.03
C HIS A 235 -17.18 11.53 15.82
N ALA A 236 -18.26 12.31 15.94
CA ALA A 236 -19.63 11.82 15.72
C ALA A 236 -19.86 11.32 14.28
N LEU A 237 -19.23 11.95 13.29
CA LEU A 237 -19.27 11.49 11.90
C LEU A 237 -18.52 10.17 11.76
N ALA A 238 -17.33 10.07 12.35
CA ALA A 238 -16.52 8.86 12.29
C ALA A 238 -17.24 7.66 12.93
N GLN A 239 -17.88 7.83 14.08
CA GLN A 239 -18.70 6.78 14.71
C GLN A 239 -19.83 6.29 13.80
N ARG A 240 -20.49 7.20 13.08
CA ARG A 240 -21.56 6.83 12.13
C ARG A 240 -21.04 6.08 10.92
N LEU A 241 -19.88 6.48 10.40
CA LEU A 241 -19.28 5.86 9.20
C LEU A 241 -18.58 4.54 9.51
N LEU A 242 -18.10 4.36 10.75
CA LEU A 242 -17.26 3.26 11.19
C LEU A 242 -17.84 2.59 12.47
N PRO A 243 -19.07 2.04 12.41
CA PRO A 243 -19.72 1.47 13.60
C PRO A 243 -18.94 0.29 14.20
N ASN A 244 -18.14 -0.40 13.37
CA ASN A 244 -17.31 -1.55 13.76
C ASN A 244 -15.82 -1.19 13.98
N ASP A 245 -15.49 0.10 13.97
CA ASP A 245 -14.13 0.62 14.21
C ASP A 245 -14.19 1.92 15.03
N PRO A 246 -14.58 1.84 16.32
CA PRO A 246 -14.83 3.02 17.15
C PRO A 246 -13.56 3.84 17.43
N THR A 247 -12.38 3.23 17.33
CA THR A 247 -11.09 3.90 17.52
C THR A 247 -10.52 4.48 16.22
N GLY A 248 -11.13 4.19 15.06
CA GLY A 248 -10.61 4.61 13.75
C GLY A 248 -9.31 3.90 13.35
N ALA A 249 -9.00 2.76 13.96
CA ALA A 249 -7.79 1.99 13.73
C ALA A 249 -7.70 1.44 12.30
N GLY A 250 -8.83 1.08 11.70
CA GLY A 250 -8.94 0.68 10.30
C GLY A 250 -8.55 1.81 9.35
N LEU A 251 -8.99 3.05 9.62
CA LEU A 251 -8.56 4.24 8.86
C LEU A 251 -7.06 4.50 9.00
N LEU A 252 -6.55 4.48 10.24
CA LEU A 252 -5.13 4.67 10.53
C LEU A 252 -4.27 3.66 9.75
N LEU A 253 -4.62 2.37 9.85
CA LEU A 253 -3.92 1.28 9.18
C LEU A 253 -3.98 1.41 7.66
N THR A 254 -5.16 1.67 7.10
CA THR A 254 -5.34 1.89 5.66
C THR A 254 -4.45 3.04 5.20
N GLY A 255 -4.47 4.15 5.94
CA GLY A 255 -3.67 5.34 5.65
C GLY A 255 -2.17 5.07 5.65
N ILE A 256 -1.67 4.42 6.70
CA ILE A 256 -0.25 4.06 6.87
C ILE A 256 0.22 3.11 5.75
N VAL A 257 -0.55 2.06 5.46
CA VAL A 257 -0.16 1.09 4.44
C VAL A 257 -0.23 1.73 3.05
N LEU A 258 -1.24 2.54 2.76
CA LEU A 258 -1.38 3.17 1.45
C LEU A 258 -0.30 4.23 1.19
N VAL A 259 0.05 5.07 2.18
CA VAL A 259 1.13 6.06 2.02
C VAL A 259 2.49 5.38 1.84
N SER A 260 2.76 4.32 2.61
CA SER A 260 4.02 3.57 2.49
C SER A 260 4.11 2.81 1.16
N VAL A 261 3.02 2.21 0.68
CA VAL A 261 2.93 1.62 -0.68
C VAL A 261 3.18 2.66 -1.76
N GLY A 262 2.60 3.87 -1.64
CA GLY A 262 2.82 4.96 -2.57
C GLY A 262 4.29 5.38 -2.66
N TRP A 263 4.97 5.51 -1.52
CA TRP A 263 6.42 5.75 -1.49
C TRP A 263 7.23 4.58 -2.02
N GLY A 264 6.86 3.35 -1.69
CA GLY A 264 7.49 2.15 -2.21
C GLY A 264 7.41 2.05 -3.74
N ALA A 265 6.27 2.36 -4.34
CA ALA A 265 6.11 2.43 -5.79
C ALA A 265 6.97 3.54 -6.41
N HIS A 266 7.08 4.70 -5.75
CA HIS A 266 7.95 5.80 -6.20
C HIS A 266 9.42 5.38 -6.25
N LEU A 267 9.89 4.75 -5.16
CA LEU A 267 11.24 4.22 -5.07
C LEU A 267 11.49 3.10 -6.09
N ALA A 268 10.52 2.20 -6.30
CA ALA A 268 10.65 1.13 -7.28
C ALA A 268 10.79 1.68 -8.72
N ARG A 269 10.09 2.77 -9.05
CA ARG A 269 10.27 3.48 -10.32
C ARG A 269 11.64 4.12 -10.44
N ARG A 270 12.10 4.80 -9.39
CA ARG A 270 13.45 5.40 -9.35
C ARG A 270 14.52 4.34 -9.55
N GLU A 271 14.42 3.23 -8.83
CA GLU A 271 15.36 2.10 -8.94
C GLU A 271 15.35 1.47 -10.34
N GLY A 272 14.16 1.28 -10.92
CA GLY A 272 14.02 0.80 -12.30
C GLY A 272 14.72 1.71 -13.31
N ARG A 273 14.60 3.04 -13.16
CA ARG A 273 15.31 4.01 -14.02
C ARG A 273 16.83 3.90 -13.86
N ILE A 274 17.31 3.92 -12.62
CA ILE A 274 18.76 3.96 -12.34
C ILE A 274 19.45 2.71 -12.87
N ARG A 275 18.89 1.52 -12.62
CA ARG A 275 19.49 0.26 -13.10
C ARG A 275 19.53 0.18 -14.62
N GLU A 276 18.44 0.57 -15.28
CA GLU A 276 18.41 0.55 -16.74
C GLU A 276 19.40 1.54 -17.35
N LEU A 277 19.53 2.76 -16.79
CA LEU A 277 20.52 3.73 -17.26
C LEU A 277 21.94 3.21 -17.08
N ALA A 278 22.25 2.56 -15.94
CA ALA A 278 23.55 1.96 -15.72
C ALA A 278 23.85 0.84 -16.74
N GLU A 279 22.86 -0.01 -17.03
CA GLU A 279 22.98 -1.08 -18.03
C GLU A 279 23.13 -0.55 -19.46
N LEU A 280 22.44 0.52 -19.82
CA LEU A 280 22.57 1.13 -21.14
C LEU A 280 23.95 1.76 -21.33
N ARG A 281 24.50 2.42 -20.30
CA ARG A 281 25.85 3.00 -20.33
C ARG A 281 26.95 1.94 -20.44
N SER A 282 26.84 0.85 -19.68
CA SER A 282 27.86 -0.21 -19.75
C SER A 282 27.91 -0.90 -21.13
N ARG A 283 26.78 -0.96 -21.86
CA ARG A 283 26.72 -1.45 -23.24
C ARG A 283 27.36 -0.47 -24.25
N GLU A 284 27.26 0.82 -23.99
CA GLU A 284 27.88 1.87 -24.83
C GLU A 284 29.42 1.83 -24.69
N GLU A 285 29.93 1.69 -23.47
CA GLU A 285 31.37 1.61 -23.18
C GLU A 285 32.04 0.32 -23.70
N THR A 286 31.29 -0.78 -23.84
CA THR A 286 31.82 -2.07 -24.31
C THR A 286 31.79 -2.24 -25.83
N THR A 287 31.17 -1.31 -26.57
CA THR A 287 31.20 -1.31 -28.03
C THR A 287 32.44 -0.50 -28.49
N PRO A 288 33.49 -1.12 -29.07
CA PRO A 288 34.65 -0.38 -29.52
C PRO A 288 34.24 0.65 -30.59
N PRO A 289 34.85 1.84 -30.62
CA PRO A 289 34.57 2.81 -31.68
C PRO A 289 34.85 2.15 -33.03
N HIS A 290 33.87 2.19 -33.94
CA HIS A 290 34.06 1.79 -35.32
C HIS A 290 35.18 2.63 -35.94
N GLY A 291 36.40 2.09 -35.95
CA GLY A 291 37.58 2.82 -36.40
C GLY A 291 38.95 2.26 -36.00
N VAL A 292 39.06 1.01 -35.50
CA VAL A 292 40.38 0.37 -35.44
C VAL A 292 40.57 -0.44 -36.72
N PRO A 293 41.41 0.01 -37.67
CA PRO A 293 41.71 -0.78 -38.86
C PRO A 293 42.38 -2.08 -38.42
N TYR A 294 41.89 -3.20 -38.94
CA TYR A 294 42.65 -4.45 -38.98
C TYR A 294 43.92 -4.18 -39.81
N SER A 295 45.07 -3.98 -39.17
CA SER A 295 46.35 -4.18 -39.85
C SER A 295 46.52 -5.69 -40.04
N ARG A 296 46.37 -6.14 -41.30
CA ARG A 296 46.87 -7.45 -41.73
C ARG A 296 48.36 -7.32 -42.08
N ALA A 297 49.10 -8.35 -41.67
CA ALA A 297 50.50 -8.68 -41.96
C ALA A 297 51.55 -7.89 -41.17
#